data_AF-A0A0F9PW14-F1
#
_entry.id   AF-A0A0F9PW14-F1
#
_cell.length_a   1.000
_cell.length_b   1.000
_cell.length_c   1.000
_cell.angle_alpha   90.00
_cell.angle_beta   90.00
_cell.angle_gamma   90.00
#
_symmetry.space_group_name_H-M   'P 1'
#
loop_
_entity.id
_entity.type
_entity.pdbx_description
1 polymer ?
#
loop_
_entity_poly.entity_id
_entity_poly.type
_entity_poly.pdbx_seq_one_letter_code
_entity_poly.pdbx_strand_id
1 'polypeptide(L)'
;MVSNIDETRPITGIDQPVQVIRDNFAIAKIEIGELQSRKFNIDGTSALTGPLGLATFTLAGLPPAVDNEGNLVYVTDASPNPSPFFSDGITWSVIGAGGGGLFNVVEDLNPQLGGALDAQFNKIVNLGAPTASADATTKTYVDTTTATSAQGALADSALQNIVEDDTPQLGGQLDVNTFGLGDGTNLLLDFVEDASAVNHIEIENEATGSGPIIRAAGTDTNVDLLLAPKGIGEVQVGIDTANAVITSADAPVSSGNPGRSLTISSGSGDGAGDGGNILITPGTAP
;
A
#
# COMPACT_ATOMS: atom_id res chain seq x y z
N MET A 1 -11.85 83.51 -34.55
CA MET A 1 -10.83 84.26 -33.80
C MET A 1 -9.82 83.22 -33.34
N VAL A 2 -8.63 83.16 -33.95
CA VAL A 2 -7.62 82.14 -33.63
C VAL A 2 -6.91 82.59 -32.36
N SER A 3 -7.08 81.86 -31.27
CA SER A 3 -6.34 82.08 -30.03
C SER A 3 -4.92 81.57 -30.23
N ASN A 4 -3.93 82.44 -30.13
CA ASN A 4 -2.52 82.02 -30.08
C ASN A 4 -2.29 81.20 -28.80
N ILE A 5 -1.64 80.04 -28.91
CA ILE A 5 -1.39 79.13 -27.80
C ILE A 5 0.10 79.19 -27.48
N ASP A 6 0.43 79.57 -26.24
CA ASP A 6 1.72 79.36 -25.60
C ASP A 6 1.59 78.12 -24.70
N GLU A 7 2.66 77.31 -24.62
CA GLU A 7 2.72 75.87 -24.27
C GLU A 7 2.30 75.51 -22.82
N THR A 8 1.70 76.44 -22.08
CA THR A 8 1.41 76.26 -20.65
C THR A 8 -0.05 76.51 -20.25
N ARG A 9 -0.96 76.80 -21.19
CA ARG A 9 -2.39 77.01 -20.86
C ARG A 9 -3.28 75.84 -21.33
N PRO A 10 -4.06 75.21 -20.43
CA PRO A 10 -5.03 74.19 -20.83
C PRO A 10 -6.15 74.82 -21.66
N ILE A 11 -6.54 74.13 -22.74
CA ILE A 11 -7.64 74.53 -23.62
C ILE A 11 -8.92 73.88 -23.11
N THR A 12 -9.93 74.69 -22.79
CA THR A 12 -11.24 74.20 -22.35
C THR A 12 -12.32 74.75 -23.28
N GLY A 13 -13.13 73.87 -23.87
CA GLY A 13 -14.44 74.24 -24.43
C GLY A 13 -14.47 74.73 -25.89
N ILE A 14 -13.71 74.14 -26.82
CA ILE A 14 -13.88 74.39 -28.25
C ILE A 14 -14.12 73.08 -29.03
N ASP A 15 -15.33 72.92 -29.55
CA ASP A 15 -15.76 71.80 -30.40
C ASP A 15 -15.39 72.03 -31.88
N GLN A 16 -14.19 72.57 -32.10
CA GLN A 16 -13.68 72.95 -33.42
C GLN A 16 -12.21 72.51 -33.53
N PRO A 17 -11.75 72.10 -34.72
CA PRO A 17 -10.38 71.66 -34.88
C PRO A 17 -9.40 72.80 -34.55
N VAL A 18 -8.47 72.52 -33.63
CA VAL A 18 -7.45 73.46 -33.19
C VAL A 18 -6.26 73.36 -34.13
N GLN A 19 -5.85 74.51 -34.68
CA GLN A 19 -4.66 74.60 -35.51
C GLN A 19 -3.45 74.94 -34.64
N VAL A 20 -2.41 74.13 -34.73
CA VAL A 20 -1.15 74.35 -34.03
C VAL A 20 -0.22 75.09 -34.97
N ILE A 21 0.34 76.21 -34.52
CA ILE A 21 1.13 77.15 -35.33
C ILE A 21 2.54 77.25 -34.72
N ARG A 22 3.57 77.15 -35.56
CA ARG A 22 4.97 77.49 -35.22
C ARG A 22 5.51 78.43 -36.28
N ASP A 23 6.23 79.47 -35.86
CA ASP A 23 6.87 80.44 -36.76
C ASP A 23 5.91 81.00 -37.83
N ASN A 24 4.66 81.29 -37.42
CA ASN A 24 3.55 81.71 -38.27
C ASN A 24 3.09 80.71 -39.35
N PHE A 25 3.55 79.47 -39.32
CA PHE A 25 3.06 78.37 -40.17
C PHE A 25 2.23 77.38 -39.35
N ALA A 26 1.11 76.95 -39.93
CA ALA A 26 0.33 75.87 -39.37
C ALA A 26 1.06 74.54 -39.56
N ILE A 27 1.34 73.85 -38.47
CA ILE A 27 2.11 72.59 -38.46
C ILE A 27 1.26 71.37 -38.14
N ALA A 28 0.09 71.55 -37.50
CA ALA A 28 -0.84 70.46 -37.25
C ALA A 28 -2.29 70.96 -37.09
N LYS A 29 -3.25 70.07 -37.30
CA LYS A 29 -4.67 70.27 -37.01
C LYS A 29 -5.12 69.12 -36.11
N ILE A 30 -5.66 69.45 -34.93
CA ILE A 30 -5.99 68.48 -33.89
C ILE A 30 -7.46 68.65 -33.52
N GLU A 31 -8.19 67.54 -33.49
CA GLU A 31 -9.55 67.48 -32.95
C GLU A 31 -9.51 67.04 -31.48
N ILE A 32 -10.12 67.83 -30.61
CA ILE A 32 -10.27 67.51 -29.19
C ILE A 32 -11.78 67.51 -28.92
N GLY A 33 -12.30 66.37 -28.46
CA GLY A 33 -13.70 66.25 -28.06
C GLY A 33 -14.02 67.11 -26.82
N GLU A 34 -15.30 67.43 -26.64
CA GLU A 34 -15.78 68.33 -25.60
C GLU A 34 -15.26 67.97 -24.20
N LEU A 35 -14.71 68.97 -23.47
CA LEU A 35 -14.23 68.88 -22.09
C LEU A 35 -13.08 67.89 -21.82
N GLN A 36 -12.29 67.51 -22.83
CA GLN A 36 -11.11 66.65 -22.65
C GLN A 36 -9.81 67.47 -22.67
N SER A 37 -8.90 67.20 -21.73
CA SER A 37 -7.50 67.62 -21.83
C SER A 37 -6.68 66.46 -22.39
N ARG A 38 -5.99 66.67 -23.51
CA ARG A 38 -5.10 65.66 -24.12
C ARG A 38 -3.72 66.27 -24.36
N LYS A 39 -2.67 65.52 -24.02
CA LYS A 39 -1.30 65.86 -24.38
C LYS A 39 -1.00 65.32 -25.78
N PHE A 40 -0.44 66.16 -26.64
CA PHE A 40 -0.01 65.78 -27.99
C PHE A 40 1.47 66.08 -28.14
N ASN A 41 2.24 65.16 -28.71
CA ASN A 41 3.61 65.42 -29.11
C ASN A 41 3.60 65.88 -30.57
N ILE A 42 4.08 67.09 -30.84
CA ILE A 42 3.95 67.75 -32.15
C ILE A 42 5.30 67.78 -32.89
N ASP A 43 6.41 67.45 -32.22
CA ASP A 43 7.77 67.61 -32.75
C ASP A 43 8.59 66.34 -32.89
N GLY A 44 7.94 65.19 -32.91
CA GLY A 44 8.57 63.95 -33.35
C GLY A 44 9.80 63.49 -32.55
N THR A 45 10.08 64.05 -31.37
CA THR A 45 11.12 63.55 -30.45
C THR A 45 10.48 62.76 -29.31
N SER A 46 9.70 61.74 -29.68
CA SER A 46 9.49 60.57 -28.83
C SER A 46 9.63 59.38 -29.76
N ALA A 47 10.70 58.61 -29.58
CA ALA A 47 10.91 57.36 -30.30
C ALA A 47 9.69 56.45 -30.09
N LEU A 48 8.81 56.43 -31.07
CA LEU A 48 7.67 55.51 -31.15
C LEU A 48 8.03 54.49 -32.23
N THR A 49 8.56 53.34 -31.81
CA THR A 49 8.74 52.17 -32.68
C THR A 49 8.22 50.94 -31.95
N GLY A 50 7.01 50.49 -32.32
CA GLY A 50 6.36 49.27 -31.81
C GLY A 50 4.92 49.50 -31.33
N PRO A 51 4.02 48.49 -31.39
CA PRO A 51 2.59 48.68 -31.14
C PRO A 51 2.38 49.12 -29.68
N LEU A 52 1.87 50.35 -29.51
CA LEU A 52 1.85 51.14 -28.27
C LEU A 52 3.28 51.42 -27.76
N GLY A 53 3.78 52.64 -27.99
CA GLY A 53 5.14 53.06 -27.61
C GLY A 53 5.36 53.17 -26.11
N LEU A 54 5.56 52.02 -25.48
CA LEU A 54 5.85 51.87 -24.06
C LEU A 54 7.32 52.23 -23.79
N ALA A 55 7.59 52.86 -22.63
CA ALA A 55 8.92 53.30 -22.25
C ALA A 55 9.88 52.11 -22.11
N THR A 56 11.14 52.27 -22.54
CA THR A 56 12.17 51.23 -22.46
C THR A 56 13.25 51.61 -21.46
N PHE A 57 13.55 50.72 -20.51
CA PHE A 57 14.57 50.91 -19.47
C PHE A 57 15.61 49.78 -19.51
N THR A 58 16.71 49.94 -18.77
CA THR A 58 17.57 48.80 -18.39
C THR A 58 17.17 48.34 -16.99
N LEU A 59 17.46 47.08 -16.62
CA LEU A 59 17.09 46.56 -15.30
C LEU A 59 17.62 47.43 -14.14
N ALA A 60 18.84 47.96 -14.27
CA ALA A 60 19.45 48.84 -13.29
C ALA A 60 18.93 50.29 -13.34
N GLY A 61 18.28 50.69 -14.43
CA GLY A 61 17.75 52.03 -14.65
C GLY A 61 16.23 52.14 -14.50
N LEU A 62 15.58 51.14 -13.91
CA LEU A 62 14.14 51.16 -13.65
C LEU A 62 13.80 52.27 -12.64
N PRO A 63 12.80 53.13 -12.92
CA PRO A 63 12.28 54.06 -11.93
C PRO A 63 11.58 53.29 -10.79
N PRO A 64 11.37 53.92 -9.62
CA PRO A 64 10.62 53.29 -8.53
C PRO A 64 9.24 52.81 -8.99
N ALA A 65 8.87 51.58 -8.60
CA ALA A 65 7.59 50.99 -8.97
C ALA A 65 6.40 51.80 -8.43
N VAL A 66 6.54 52.36 -7.22
CA VAL A 66 5.54 53.20 -6.54
C VAL A 66 5.05 54.39 -7.37
N ASP A 67 5.93 54.97 -8.21
CA ASP A 67 5.61 56.15 -9.01
C ASP A 67 4.96 55.78 -10.36
N ASN A 68 4.83 54.48 -10.63
CA ASN A 68 4.46 53.95 -11.94
C ASN A 68 3.39 52.84 -11.84
N GLU A 69 2.60 52.80 -10.75
CA GLU A 69 1.53 51.81 -10.58
C GLU A 69 0.62 51.74 -11.81
N GLY A 70 0.36 50.52 -12.29
CA GLY A 70 -0.45 50.28 -13.48
C GLY A 70 0.27 50.48 -14.81
N ASN A 71 1.52 50.93 -14.80
CA ASN A 71 2.28 51.20 -16.02
C ASN A 71 2.98 49.93 -16.54
N LEU A 72 3.04 49.83 -17.86
CA LEU A 72 3.76 48.78 -18.58
C LEU A 72 5.01 49.39 -19.23
N VAL A 73 6.15 48.77 -19.02
CA VAL A 73 7.43 49.20 -19.58
C VAL A 73 8.13 48.02 -20.23
N TYR A 74 9.04 48.31 -21.15
CA TYR A 74 9.95 47.31 -21.69
C TYR A 74 11.30 47.42 -20.98
N VAL A 75 11.86 46.31 -20.55
CA VAL A 75 13.19 46.29 -19.92
C VAL A 75 14.14 45.54 -20.83
N THR A 76 15.25 46.20 -21.15
CA THR A 76 16.39 45.66 -21.87
C THR A 76 17.42 45.15 -20.86
N ASP A 77 17.80 43.89 -20.99
CA ASP A 77 18.77 43.19 -20.12
C ASP A 77 19.99 42.72 -20.93
N ALA A 78 20.36 43.48 -21.97
CA ALA A 78 21.34 43.12 -23.00
C ALA A 78 20.94 41.93 -23.90
N SER A 79 19.76 41.32 -23.71
CA SER A 79 19.20 40.38 -24.67
C SER A 79 18.63 41.12 -25.90
N PRO A 80 18.52 40.45 -27.07
CA PRO A 80 18.02 41.07 -28.30
C PRO A 80 16.53 41.40 -28.26
N ASN A 81 15.78 40.95 -27.24
CA ASN A 81 14.34 41.13 -27.13
C ASN A 81 13.99 41.72 -25.76
N PRO A 82 13.56 43.00 -25.67
CA PRO A 82 13.16 43.57 -24.40
C PRO A 82 11.94 42.87 -23.82
N SER A 83 11.96 42.62 -22.51
CA SER A 83 10.85 41.96 -21.80
C SER A 83 9.86 42.98 -21.27
N PRO A 84 8.54 42.78 -21.42
CA PRO A 84 7.54 43.64 -20.81
C PRO A 84 7.49 43.44 -19.29
N PHE A 85 7.44 44.53 -18.53
CA PHE A 85 7.27 44.56 -17.07
C PHE A 85 6.09 45.44 -16.70
N PHE A 86 5.31 45.01 -15.72
CA PHE A 86 4.22 45.76 -15.10
C PHE A 86 4.64 46.21 -13.71
N SER A 87 4.25 47.42 -13.32
CA SER A 87 4.35 47.87 -11.93
C SER A 87 3.00 47.73 -11.23
N ASP A 88 2.99 47.05 -10.09
CA ASP A 88 1.85 46.98 -9.16
C ASP A 88 1.86 48.09 -8.10
N GLY A 89 2.74 49.08 -8.24
CA GLY A 89 2.93 50.15 -7.26
C GLY A 89 3.84 49.78 -6.09
N ILE A 90 4.40 48.57 -6.03
CA ILE A 90 5.35 48.13 -5.01
C ILE A 90 6.60 47.52 -5.65
N THR A 91 6.42 46.68 -6.67
CA THR A 91 7.48 45.97 -7.39
C THR A 91 7.26 45.98 -8.90
N TRP A 92 8.35 45.79 -9.65
CA TRP A 92 8.27 45.51 -11.08
C TRP A 92 8.20 43.99 -11.29
N SER A 93 7.18 43.52 -11.99
CA SER A 93 7.01 42.10 -12.35
C SER A 93 7.03 41.93 -13.86
N VAL A 94 7.65 40.87 -14.36
CA VAL A 94 7.63 40.55 -15.79
C VAL A 94 6.20 40.17 -16.18
N ILE A 95 5.65 40.78 -17.22
CA ILE A 95 4.43 40.26 -17.84
C ILE A 95 4.86 39.04 -18.67
N GLY A 96 4.65 37.84 -18.13
CA GLY A 96 4.83 36.61 -18.87
C GLY A 96 4.03 36.67 -20.17
N ALA A 97 4.73 36.66 -21.31
CA ALA A 97 4.10 36.58 -22.61
C ALA A 97 3.45 35.19 -22.77
N GLY A 98 2.21 35.06 -22.34
CA GLY A 98 1.37 33.88 -22.57
C GLY A 98 0.91 33.17 -21.30
N GLY A 99 -0.34 33.43 -20.92
CA GLY A 99 -1.21 32.46 -20.24
C GLY A 99 -0.91 32.17 -18.78
N GLY A 100 -1.40 33.02 -17.87
CA GLY A 100 -2.04 32.68 -16.58
C GLY A 100 -1.43 31.62 -15.65
N GLY A 101 -0.21 31.16 -15.85
CA GLY A 101 0.45 30.15 -15.02
C GLY A 101 1.19 30.77 -13.85
N LEU A 102 1.18 30.08 -12.71
CA LEU A 102 2.01 30.40 -11.56
C LEU A 102 3.48 30.21 -11.93
N PHE A 103 4.31 31.23 -11.69
CA PHE A 103 5.76 31.14 -11.91
C PHE A 103 6.43 30.10 -11.01
N ASN A 104 5.79 29.76 -9.88
CA ASN A 104 6.26 28.80 -8.91
C ASN A 104 5.08 28.08 -8.24
N VAL A 105 5.14 26.75 -8.16
CA VAL A 105 4.12 25.92 -7.50
C VAL A 105 4.23 26.01 -5.97
N VAL A 106 5.37 26.43 -5.43
CA VAL A 106 5.57 26.50 -3.97
C VAL A 106 4.64 27.50 -3.29
N GLU A 107 4.23 28.56 -4.00
CA GLU A 107 3.26 29.55 -3.49
C GLU A 107 1.80 29.07 -3.66
N ASP A 108 1.58 27.99 -4.41
CA ASP A 108 0.28 27.35 -4.56
C ASP A 108 0.03 26.40 -3.38
N LEU A 109 -0.96 26.71 -2.55
CA LEU A 109 -1.36 25.85 -1.44
C LEU A 109 -2.24 24.67 -1.92
N ASN A 110 -2.78 24.75 -3.14
CA ASN A 110 -3.76 23.81 -3.66
C ASN A 110 -3.45 23.40 -5.12
N PRO A 111 -2.20 23.01 -5.45
CA PRO A 111 -1.81 22.76 -6.82
C PRO A 111 -2.62 21.62 -7.43
N GLN A 112 -3.11 21.85 -8.65
CA GLN A 112 -3.85 20.86 -9.43
C GLN A 112 -3.11 20.58 -10.73
N LEU A 113 -3.04 19.31 -11.13
CA LEU A 113 -2.40 18.89 -12.38
C LEU A 113 -3.38 18.76 -13.55
N GLY A 114 -4.68 18.85 -13.28
CA GLY A 114 -5.74 18.68 -14.29
C GLY A 114 -5.78 17.29 -14.95
N GLY A 115 -4.97 16.32 -14.46
CA GLY A 115 -4.77 15.01 -15.07
C GLY A 115 -3.68 14.19 -14.37
N ALA A 116 -3.22 13.12 -15.02
CA ALA A 116 -2.15 12.27 -14.50
C ALA A 116 -0.78 12.99 -14.56
N LEU A 117 0.00 12.83 -13.49
CA LEU A 117 1.40 13.25 -13.46
C LEU A 117 2.28 12.17 -14.12
N ASP A 118 2.95 12.51 -15.22
CA ASP A 118 4.06 11.69 -15.73
C ASP A 118 5.39 12.18 -15.11
N ALA A 119 5.89 11.42 -14.13
CA ALA A 119 7.18 11.71 -13.48
C ALA A 119 8.39 11.14 -14.25
N GLN A 120 8.17 10.44 -15.37
CA GLN A 120 9.17 9.64 -16.07
C GLN A 120 9.91 8.70 -15.11
N PHE A 121 11.22 8.92 -14.89
CA PHE A 121 12.05 8.16 -13.98
C PHE A 121 12.45 8.95 -12.71
N ASN A 122 11.83 10.10 -12.47
CA ASN A 122 12.14 10.92 -11.31
C ASN A 122 11.46 10.36 -10.05
N LYS A 123 12.15 10.52 -8.92
CA LYS A 123 11.63 10.12 -7.60
C LYS A 123 10.74 11.23 -7.04
N ILE A 124 9.64 10.82 -6.40
CA ILE A 124 8.89 11.69 -5.48
C ILE A 124 9.46 11.45 -4.08
N VAL A 125 10.08 12.46 -3.49
CA VAL A 125 10.74 12.39 -2.17
C VAL A 125 9.91 13.10 -1.11
N ASN A 126 10.14 12.78 0.17
CA ASN A 126 9.47 13.38 1.33
C ASN A 126 7.95 13.18 1.39
N LEU A 127 7.43 12.09 0.82
CA LEU A 127 6.06 11.63 1.08
C LEU A 127 5.92 11.19 2.56
N GLY A 128 4.88 11.69 3.24
CA GLY A 128 4.53 11.27 4.60
C GLY A 128 3.92 9.87 4.65
N ALA A 129 3.63 9.38 5.87
CA ALA A 129 2.79 8.20 6.03
C ALA A 129 1.34 8.55 5.62
N PRO A 130 0.65 7.69 4.86
CA PRO A 130 -0.74 7.94 4.48
C PRO A 130 -1.66 7.89 5.71
N THR A 131 -2.67 8.75 5.71
CA THR A 131 -3.70 8.82 6.77
C THR A 131 -5.09 8.45 6.23
N ALA A 132 -5.29 8.51 4.91
CA ALA A 132 -6.50 8.09 4.21
C ALA A 132 -6.18 7.09 3.10
N SER A 133 -7.19 6.32 2.67
CA SER A 133 -7.05 5.27 1.64
C SER A 133 -6.74 5.80 0.23
N ALA A 134 -6.90 7.10 0.01
CA ALA A 134 -6.61 7.76 -1.27
C ALA A 134 -5.24 8.46 -1.28
N ASP A 135 -4.52 8.46 -0.16
CA ASP A 135 -3.23 9.13 -0.07
C ASP A 135 -2.16 8.36 -0.86
N ALA A 136 -1.20 9.10 -1.43
CA ALA A 136 0.03 8.50 -1.91
C ALA A 136 0.84 7.96 -0.72
N THR A 137 1.56 6.86 -0.92
CA THR A 137 2.30 6.17 0.15
C THR A 137 3.74 5.92 -0.26
N THR A 138 4.66 5.80 0.70
CA THR A 138 6.04 5.40 0.41
C THR A 138 6.11 3.90 0.11
N LYS A 139 7.07 3.48 -0.73
CA LYS A 139 7.32 2.05 -0.97
C LYS A 139 7.61 1.30 0.33
N THR A 140 8.32 1.92 1.28
CA THR A 140 8.57 1.34 2.60
C THR A 140 7.28 1.12 3.38
N TYR A 141 6.34 2.08 3.37
CA TYR A 141 5.04 1.93 4.04
C TYR A 141 4.24 0.78 3.42
N VAL A 142 4.14 0.72 2.08
CA VAL A 142 3.57 -0.44 1.39
C VAL A 142 4.34 -1.68 1.81
N ASP A 143 5.65 -1.74 1.66
CA ASP A 143 6.40 -2.95 1.98
C ASP A 143 6.34 -3.39 3.44
N THR A 144 6.05 -2.52 4.40
CA THR A 144 5.88 -2.92 5.81
C THR A 144 4.45 -3.27 6.14
N THR A 145 3.47 -2.54 5.61
CA THR A 145 2.03 -2.85 5.80
C THR A 145 1.54 -3.98 4.89
N THR A 146 2.16 -4.13 3.73
CA THR A 146 2.09 -5.15 2.66
C THR A 146 3.14 -6.24 2.84
N ALA A 147 4.11 -6.14 3.76
CA ALA A 147 4.75 -7.34 4.33
C ALA A 147 3.88 -7.97 5.42
N THR A 148 2.99 -7.21 6.06
CA THR A 148 1.80 -7.79 6.72
C THR A 148 0.72 -8.17 5.69
N SER A 149 0.59 -7.40 4.61
CA SER A 149 -0.28 -7.71 3.46
C SER A 149 0.48 -8.29 2.26
N ALA A 150 1.13 -9.44 2.44
CA ALA A 150 1.50 -10.34 1.34
C ALA A 150 0.22 -10.94 0.69
N GLN A 151 -0.78 -10.08 0.47
CA GLN A 151 -2.08 -10.38 -0.04
C GLN A 151 -2.32 -9.49 -1.26
N GLY A 152 -1.94 -10.03 -2.42
CA GLY A 152 -2.68 -9.73 -3.64
C GLY A 152 -4.18 -9.97 -3.37
N ALA A 153 -5.03 -9.25 -4.10
CA ALA A 153 -6.47 -9.12 -3.89
C ALA A 153 -7.33 -10.41 -3.95
N LEU A 154 -6.76 -11.60 -3.73
CA LEU A 154 -7.40 -12.92 -3.59
C LEU A 154 -6.80 -13.80 -2.47
N ALA A 155 -5.94 -13.28 -1.57
CA ALA A 155 -5.21 -14.07 -0.57
C ALA A 155 -5.73 -13.93 0.89
N ASP A 156 -7.02 -13.65 1.07
CA ASP A 156 -7.70 -13.69 2.38
C ASP A 156 -8.01 -15.14 2.83
N SER A 157 -7.09 -16.08 2.58
CA SER A 157 -7.24 -17.49 2.97
C SER A 157 -5.92 -18.20 3.28
N ALA A 158 -4.78 -17.52 3.30
CA ALA A 158 -3.48 -18.12 3.61
C ALA A 158 -3.07 -17.78 5.05
N LEU A 159 -3.37 -18.68 5.98
CA LEU A 159 -2.65 -18.71 7.26
C LEU A 159 -1.15 -18.83 6.95
N GLN A 160 -0.36 -17.81 7.25
CA GLN A 160 1.08 -17.81 6.97
C GLN A 160 1.84 -18.77 7.89
N ASN A 161 1.28 -19.04 9.07
CA ASN A 161 1.75 -20.02 10.03
C ASN A 161 0.56 -20.53 10.82
N ILE A 162 0.51 -21.83 11.11
CA ILE A 162 -0.48 -22.41 12.02
C ILE A 162 -0.29 -21.86 13.44
N VAL A 163 0.92 -21.44 13.81
CA VAL A 163 1.21 -20.99 15.18
C VAL A 163 0.45 -19.72 15.60
N GLU A 164 0.00 -18.92 14.62
CA GLU A 164 -0.78 -17.69 14.88
C GLU A 164 -2.29 -17.95 14.82
N ASP A 165 -2.70 -19.18 14.48
CA ASP A 165 -4.09 -19.62 14.52
C ASP A 165 -4.35 -20.38 15.83
N ASP A 166 -5.12 -19.78 16.73
CA ASP A 166 -5.51 -20.38 18.01
C ASP A 166 -6.55 -21.52 17.83
N THR A 167 -7.14 -21.66 16.64
CA THR A 167 -8.17 -22.67 16.34
C THR A 167 -7.95 -23.32 14.98
N PRO A 168 -6.76 -23.92 14.73
CA PRO A 168 -6.43 -24.41 13.41
C PRO A 168 -7.36 -25.56 13.03
N GLN A 169 -7.93 -25.45 11.83
CA GLN A 169 -8.74 -26.50 11.22
C GLN A 169 -8.04 -27.00 9.96
N LEU A 170 -8.05 -28.31 9.77
CA LEU A 170 -7.63 -28.89 8.51
C LEU A 170 -8.83 -28.91 7.55
N GLY A 171 -8.71 -28.22 6.42
CA GLY A 171 -9.71 -28.25 5.34
C GLY A 171 -9.75 -29.57 4.56
N GLY A 172 -8.95 -30.57 4.97
CA GLY A 172 -8.75 -31.86 4.33
C GLY A 172 -7.76 -32.71 5.14
N GLN A 173 -7.27 -33.81 4.56
CA GLN A 173 -6.21 -34.59 5.20
C GLN A 173 -4.91 -33.77 5.26
N LEU A 174 -4.21 -33.82 6.39
CA LEU A 174 -2.86 -33.30 6.47
C LEU A 174 -1.91 -34.30 5.80
N ASP A 175 -1.35 -33.93 4.65
CA ASP A 175 -0.27 -34.68 4.03
C ASP A 175 1.05 -34.36 4.75
N VAL A 176 1.51 -35.33 5.54
CA VAL A 176 2.77 -35.26 6.30
C VAL A 176 3.98 -35.73 5.50
N ASN A 177 3.77 -36.25 4.27
CA ASN A 177 4.79 -36.86 3.41
C ASN A 177 5.68 -37.85 4.17
N THR A 178 6.94 -37.50 4.42
CA THR A 178 7.93 -38.33 5.16
C THR A 178 8.40 -37.65 6.45
N PHE A 179 7.62 -36.69 6.95
CA PHE A 179 7.91 -35.97 8.18
C PHE A 179 7.08 -36.54 9.32
N GLY A 180 7.70 -36.66 10.50
CA GLY A 180 7.00 -36.93 11.74
C GLY A 180 6.70 -35.66 12.54
N LEU A 181 5.94 -35.82 13.62
CA LEU A 181 5.64 -34.78 14.60
C LEU A 181 6.71 -34.79 15.69
N GLY A 182 7.19 -33.62 16.09
CA GLY A 182 8.28 -33.48 17.06
C GLY A 182 8.40 -32.08 17.65
N ASP A 183 9.44 -31.87 18.47
CA ASP A 183 9.72 -30.59 19.15
C ASP A 183 10.64 -29.66 18.32
N GLY A 184 10.87 -30.00 17.05
CA GLY A 184 11.82 -29.34 16.16
C GLY A 184 13.24 -29.90 16.23
N THR A 185 13.55 -30.74 17.22
CA THR A 185 14.83 -31.45 17.36
C THR A 185 14.65 -32.97 17.44
N ASN A 186 13.73 -33.43 18.28
CA ASN A 186 13.42 -34.83 18.52
C ASN A 186 12.09 -35.22 17.90
N LEU A 187 12.05 -36.43 17.36
CA LEU A 187 10.84 -37.06 16.85
C LEU A 187 9.99 -37.59 18.01
N LEU A 188 8.68 -37.28 18.00
CA LEU A 188 7.70 -37.80 18.96
C LEU A 188 6.82 -38.88 18.33
N LEU A 189 6.32 -38.65 17.12
CA LEU A 189 5.51 -39.59 16.36
C LEU A 189 5.93 -39.56 14.89
N ASP A 190 6.10 -40.73 14.29
CA ASP A 190 6.48 -40.88 12.89
C ASP A 190 5.41 -41.63 12.09
N PHE A 191 5.31 -41.32 10.81
CA PHE A 191 4.34 -41.91 9.90
C PHE A 191 5.04 -42.60 8.75
N VAL A 192 4.61 -43.82 8.44
CA VAL A 192 5.10 -44.59 7.30
C VAL A 192 3.92 -44.90 6.41
N GLU A 193 3.93 -44.36 5.19
CA GLU A 193 2.87 -44.55 4.22
C GLU A 193 3.09 -45.83 3.39
N ASP A 194 2.02 -46.61 3.22
CA ASP A 194 1.92 -47.61 2.16
C ASP A 194 1.10 -47.00 1.01
N ALA A 195 1.65 -47.02 -0.21
CA ALA A 195 1.04 -46.42 -1.38
C ALA A 195 -0.37 -46.98 -1.72
N SER A 196 -0.73 -48.13 -1.14
CA SER A 196 -2.01 -48.81 -1.34
C SER A 196 -2.74 -49.10 -0.02
N ALA A 197 -2.45 -48.34 1.04
CA ALA A 197 -3.09 -48.53 2.34
C ALA A 197 -4.62 -48.47 2.25
N VAL A 198 -5.28 -49.57 2.66
CA VAL A 198 -6.75 -49.67 2.78
C VAL A 198 -7.20 -49.52 4.23
N ASN A 199 -6.35 -49.98 5.16
CA ASN A 199 -6.60 -49.99 6.58
C ASN A 199 -5.64 -49.04 7.30
N HIS A 200 -6.10 -48.40 8.37
CA HIS A 200 -5.37 -47.38 9.11
C HIS A 200 -5.73 -47.42 10.60
N ILE A 201 -5.02 -46.63 11.41
CA ILE A 201 -5.35 -46.42 12.81
C ILE A 201 -6.33 -45.26 12.90
N GLU A 202 -7.46 -45.48 13.56
CA GLU A 202 -8.39 -44.44 13.97
C GLU A 202 -8.19 -44.12 15.46
N ILE A 203 -8.13 -42.83 15.77
CA ILE A 203 -8.02 -42.31 17.13
C ILE A 203 -9.23 -41.42 17.38
N GLU A 204 -10.03 -41.78 18.38
CA GLU A 204 -11.31 -41.15 18.67
C GLU A 204 -11.30 -40.55 20.08
N ASN A 205 -11.65 -39.27 20.18
CA ASN A 205 -11.99 -38.66 21.46
C ASN A 205 -13.42 -39.04 21.85
N GLU A 206 -13.65 -39.18 23.14
CA GLU A 206 -14.93 -39.67 23.65
C GLU A 206 -15.58 -38.65 24.59
N ALA A 207 -16.91 -38.76 24.74
CA ALA A 207 -17.66 -37.89 25.63
C ALA A 207 -17.26 -38.11 27.10
N THR A 208 -17.53 -37.11 27.95
CA THR A 208 -17.27 -37.20 29.39
C THR A 208 -17.85 -38.49 29.99
N GLY A 209 -17.00 -39.28 30.67
CA GLY A 209 -17.37 -40.56 31.29
C GLY A 209 -16.90 -41.80 30.51
N SER A 210 -16.51 -41.63 29.25
CA SER A 210 -15.85 -42.64 28.42
C SER A 210 -14.36 -42.31 28.26
N GLY A 211 -13.55 -43.30 27.88
CA GLY A 211 -12.13 -43.12 27.56
C GLY A 211 -11.88 -43.05 26.05
N PRO A 212 -10.81 -42.38 25.58
CA PRO A 212 -10.48 -42.32 24.16
C PRO A 212 -10.17 -43.72 23.61
N ILE A 213 -10.35 -43.90 22.30
CA ILE A 213 -10.22 -45.19 21.64
C ILE A 213 -9.17 -45.13 20.53
N ILE A 214 -8.34 -46.18 20.46
CA ILE A 214 -7.44 -46.46 19.33
C ILE A 214 -7.87 -47.79 18.74
N ARG A 215 -8.16 -47.83 17.44
CA ARG A 215 -8.64 -49.04 16.74
C ARG A 215 -8.10 -49.15 15.33
N ALA A 216 -8.17 -50.34 14.76
CA ALA A 216 -8.00 -50.52 13.32
C ALA A 216 -9.31 -50.13 12.60
N ALA A 217 -9.18 -49.37 11.51
CA ALA A 217 -10.27 -48.93 10.64
C ALA A 217 -9.88 -49.14 9.17
N GLY A 218 -10.84 -49.04 8.26
CA GLY A 218 -10.63 -49.28 6.83
C GLY A 218 -11.84 -49.91 6.15
N THR A 219 -11.72 -50.24 4.86
CA THR A 219 -12.81 -50.90 4.14
C THR A 219 -12.79 -52.43 4.26
N ASP A 220 -11.70 -53.01 4.74
CA ASP A 220 -11.66 -54.45 5.00
C ASP A 220 -12.51 -54.80 6.22
N THR A 221 -13.22 -55.93 6.16
CA THR A 221 -14.21 -56.30 7.18
C THR A 221 -13.59 -56.76 8.50
N ASN A 222 -12.46 -57.45 8.46
CA ASN A 222 -11.79 -57.99 9.65
C ASN A 222 -10.30 -57.68 9.54
N VAL A 223 -9.81 -56.83 10.45
CA VAL A 223 -8.42 -56.39 10.48
C VAL A 223 -7.93 -56.33 11.93
N ASP A 224 -6.69 -56.78 12.13
CA ASP A 224 -6.06 -56.75 13.45
C ASP A 224 -5.48 -55.36 13.76
N LEU A 225 -5.53 -54.94 15.02
CA LEU A 225 -4.69 -53.85 15.51
C LEU A 225 -3.39 -54.45 16.07
N LEU A 226 -2.30 -54.34 15.31
CA LEU A 226 -1.02 -54.92 15.67
C LEU A 226 -0.20 -53.95 16.52
N LEU A 227 0.28 -54.40 17.68
CA LEU A 227 1.22 -53.67 18.54
C LEU A 227 2.49 -54.50 18.69
N ALA A 228 3.64 -53.95 18.26
CA ALA A 228 4.90 -54.67 18.24
C ALA A 228 6.04 -53.81 18.81
N PRO A 229 6.82 -54.31 19.78
CA PRO A 229 8.02 -53.63 20.25
C PRO A 229 9.19 -53.89 19.29
N LYS A 230 10.25 -53.09 19.40
CA LYS A 230 11.49 -53.29 18.65
C LYS A 230 12.50 -54.10 19.47
N GLY A 231 13.12 -55.12 18.87
CA GLY A 231 14.18 -55.91 19.52
C GLY A 231 13.67 -56.67 20.75
N ILE A 232 14.37 -56.54 21.88
CA ILE A 232 13.99 -57.16 23.17
C ILE A 232 12.98 -56.33 23.98
N GLY A 233 12.36 -55.31 23.39
CA GLY A 233 11.36 -54.50 24.06
C GLY A 233 10.05 -55.27 24.31
N GLU A 234 9.21 -54.73 25.19
CA GLU A 234 7.90 -55.30 25.55
C GLU A 234 6.77 -54.31 25.26
N VAL A 235 5.58 -54.82 24.91
CA VAL A 235 4.34 -54.01 24.92
C VAL A 235 3.83 -53.99 26.35
N GLN A 236 3.91 -52.84 27.01
CA GLN A 236 3.44 -52.65 28.37
C GLN A 236 2.05 -52.01 28.35
N VAL A 237 1.11 -52.60 29.10
CA VAL A 237 -0.25 -52.07 29.29
C VAL A 237 -0.41 -51.74 30.76
N GLY A 238 -0.73 -50.49 31.08
CA GLY A 238 -0.78 -49.95 32.45
C GLY A 238 0.60 -49.75 33.05
N ILE A 239 1.08 -48.50 33.05
CA ILE A 239 2.42 -48.12 33.52
C ILE A 239 2.39 -47.20 34.75
N ASP A 240 1.21 -46.94 35.30
CA ASP A 240 0.99 -46.16 36.52
C ASP A 240 0.53 -47.06 37.67
N THR A 241 0.13 -46.46 38.80
CA THR A 241 -0.33 -47.20 39.98
C THR A 241 -1.68 -47.90 39.81
N ALA A 242 -2.38 -47.72 38.69
CA ALA A 242 -3.65 -48.38 38.44
C ALA A 242 -3.43 -49.81 37.89
N ASN A 243 -4.38 -50.70 38.19
CA ASN A 243 -4.33 -52.05 37.63
C ASN A 243 -4.53 -52.00 36.11
N ALA A 244 -3.63 -52.62 35.37
CA ALA A 244 -3.84 -52.92 33.95
C ALA A 244 -4.93 -53.99 33.80
N VAL A 245 -6.11 -53.61 33.34
CA VAL A 245 -7.20 -54.54 33.07
C VAL A 245 -7.36 -54.71 31.57
N ILE A 246 -7.01 -55.89 31.06
CA ILE A 246 -7.28 -56.27 29.67
C ILE A 246 -8.61 -57.02 29.63
N THR A 247 -9.63 -56.39 29.04
CA THR A 247 -10.97 -56.95 28.93
C THR A 247 -11.29 -57.30 27.47
N SER A 248 -11.71 -58.53 27.20
CA SER A 248 -12.38 -58.87 25.95
C SER A 248 -13.88 -58.60 26.09
N ALA A 249 -14.36 -57.43 25.63
CA ALA A 249 -15.77 -57.07 25.73
C ALA A 249 -16.67 -57.99 24.89
N ASP A 250 -17.84 -58.31 25.44
CA ASP A 250 -18.86 -59.20 24.90
C ASP A 250 -20.05 -58.42 24.32
N ALA A 251 -20.71 -58.97 23.30
CA ALA A 251 -22.11 -58.67 22.99
C ALA A 251 -22.96 -59.78 23.62
N PRO A 252 -24.10 -59.50 24.28
CA PRO A 252 -24.78 -60.46 25.15
C PRO A 252 -24.96 -61.84 24.49
N VAL A 253 -24.25 -62.83 25.04
CA VAL A 253 -24.12 -64.19 24.50
C VAL A 253 -25.43 -64.98 24.63
N SER A 254 -26.05 -65.30 23.49
CA SER A 254 -26.95 -66.44 23.35
C SER A 254 -26.16 -67.67 22.91
N SER A 255 -25.64 -68.42 23.89
CA SER A 255 -25.37 -69.87 23.87
C SER A 255 -24.93 -70.62 22.59
N GLY A 256 -24.05 -70.06 21.73
CA GLY A 256 -23.40 -70.91 20.72
C GLY A 256 -22.63 -70.23 19.59
N ASN A 257 -21.46 -69.63 19.88
CA ASN A 257 -20.19 -69.74 19.12
C ASN A 257 -19.07 -68.94 19.86
N PRO A 258 -17.77 -69.12 19.52
CA PRO A 258 -16.69 -69.32 20.48
C PRO A 258 -16.35 -68.05 21.26
N GLY A 259 -16.29 -68.15 22.59
CA GLY A 259 -15.95 -67.01 23.45
C GLY A 259 -14.63 -66.36 23.05
N ARG A 260 -14.58 -65.02 23.06
CA ARG A 260 -13.32 -64.29 22.91
C ARG A 260 -12.41 -64.69 24.07
N SER A 261 -11.25 -65.25 23.76
CA SER A 261 -10.25 -65.69 24.73
C SER A 261 -9.16 -64.64 24.84
N LEU A 262 -8.73 -64.29 26.06
CA LEU A 262 -7.43 -63.66 26.25
C LEU A 262 -6.37 -64.75 26.16
N THR A 263 -5.81 -64.92 24.96
CA THR A 263 -4.75 -65.89 24.71
C THR A 263 -3.40 -65.24 24.95
N ILE A 264 -2.67 -65.70 25.96
CA ILE A 264 -1.28 -65.32 26.23
C ILE A 264 -0.42 -66.53 25.85
N SER A 265 0.40 -66.39 24.81
CA SER A 265 1.31 -67.44 24.35
C SER A 265 2.70 -66.86 24.18
N SER A 266 3.73 -67.56 24.65
CA SER A 266 5.10 -67.30 24.26
C SER A 266 5.43 -68.11 23.01
N GLY A 267 5.91 -67.49 21.94
CA GLY A 267 6.48 -68.19 20.79
C GLY A 267 5.50 -68.87 19.81
N SER A 268 6.03 -69.80 18.99
CA SER A 268 5.50 -70.30 17.71
C SER A 268 4.26 -71.22 17.79
N GLY A 269 3.47 -71.08 18.85
CA GLY A 269 2.17 -71.73 18.99
C GLY A 269 2.12 -72.96 19.89
N ASP A 270 3.22 -73.32 20.56
CA ASP A 270 3.27 -74.48 21.47
C ASP A 270 3.13 -74.11 22.97
N GLY A 271 2.84 -72.84 23.27
CA GLY A 271 2.54 -72.35 24.63
C GLY A 271 3.79 -72.11 25.47
N ALA A 272 3.87 -72.69 26.67
CA ALA A 272 5.02 -72.54 27.58
C ALA A 272 6.22 -73.44 27.20
N GLY A 273 6.15 -74.17 26.08
CA GLY A 273 7.18 -75.12 25.63
C GLY A 273 8.42 -74.46 25.00
N ASP A 274 8.28 -73.19 24.61
CA ASP A 274 9.24 -72.37 23.88
C ASP A 274 10.28 -71.71 24.81
N GLY A 275 10.19 -71.97 26.12
CA GLY A 275 11.02 -71.33 27.15
C GLY A 275 10.52 -69.97 27.63
N GLY A 276 9.32 -69.53 27.23
CA GLY A 276 8.65 -68.36 27.79
C GLY A 276 7.89 -68.68 29.07
N ASN A 277 7.92 -67.76 30.04
CA ASN A 277 7.24 -67.91 31.34
C ASN A 277 5.98 -67.04 31.39
N ILE A 278 4.82 -67.62 31.71
CA ILE A 278 3.63 -66.85 32.08
C ILE A 278 3.69 -66.61 33.59
N LEU A 279 4.26 -65.48 34.00
CA LEU A 279 4.39 -65.12 35.41
C LEU A 279 3.12 -64.41 35.89
N ILE A 280 2.25 -65.13 36.59
CA ILE A 280 1.14 -64.54 37.34
C ILE A 280 1.63 -64.32 38.77
N THR A 281 1.96 -63.07 39.12
CA THR A 281 2.28 -62.71 40.49
C THR A 281 1.03 -62.13 41.14
N PRO A 282 0.30 -62.88 41.99
CA PRO A 282 -0.81 -62.31 42.73
C PRO A 282 -0.30 -61.16 43.61
N GLY A 283 -1.03 -60.04 43.63
CA GLY A 283 -0.69 -58.89 44.45
C GLY A 283 -0.62 -59.27 45.93
N THR A 284 0.44 -58.85 46.62
CA THR A 284 0.59 -59.05 48.06
C THR A 284 -0.16 -57.95 48.82
N ALA A 285 -1.48 -58.06 48.90
CA ALA A 285 -2.25 -57.34 49.92
C ALA A 285 -2.63 -58.34 51.04
N PRO A 286 -2.62 -57.94 52.32
CA PRO A 286 -3.16 -58.76 53.42
C PRO A 286 -4.67 -58.99 53.29
#